data_AF-A0A7S1ID15-F1
#
_entry.id   AF-A0A7S1ID15-F1
#
_cell.length_a   1.000
_cell.length_b   1.000
_cell.length_c   1.000
_cell.angle_alpha   90.00
_cell.angle_beta   90.00
_cell.angle_gamma   90.00
#
_symmetry.space_group_name_H-M   'P 1'
#
loop_
_entity.id
_entity.type
_entity.pdbx_description
1 polymer ?
#
loop_
_entity_poly.entity_id
_entity_poly.type
_entity_poly.pdbx_seq_one_letter_code
_entity_poly.pdbx_strand_id
1 'polypeptide(L)'
;MCLSDGACLCDAPPQASGRWAGVDCADCAHGWVGAKCDVTCPFGPGSSELCGGHGLCSPTDGQCYCDHDVVSGYWALTSSCTDCEEGYWGPRCLNVCPGGACSPCSGHGNCSGGPTGTGSCRC
;
A
#
# COMPACT_ATOMS: atom_id res chain seq x y z
N MET A 1 10.77 -27.81 8.53
CA MET A 1 11.94 -28.66 8.88
C MET A 1 13.04 -27.77 9.47
N CYS A 2 13.63 -28.09 10.62
CA CYS A 2 14.70 -27.24 11.19
C CYS A 2 16.04 -27.50 10.48
N LEU A 3 16.70 -26.42 10.06
CA LEU A 3 18.06 -26.39 9.58
C LEU A 3 19.02 -26.48 10.77
N SER A 4 20.26 -26.92 10.53
CA SER A 4 21.29 -27.14 11.56
C SER A 4 21.79 -25.86 12.24
N ASP A 5 21.39 -24.69 11.74
CA ASP A 5 21.65 -23.37 12.31
C ASP A 5 20.52 -22.87 13.23
N GLY A 6 19.44 -23.66 13.39
CA GLY A 6 18.26 -23.29 14.18
C GLY A 6 17.16 -22.57 13.40
N ALA A 7 17.31 -22.35 12.09
CA ALA A 7 16.26 -21.77 11.25
C ALA A 7 15.24 -22.82 10.81
N CYS A 8 13.95 -22.47 10.71
CA CYS A 8 12.93 -23.37 10.16
C CYS A 8 12.69 -23.12 8.67
N LEU A 9 12.74 -24.18 7.87
CA LEU A 9 12.15 -24.21 6.53
C LEU A 9 10.63 -24.31 6.68
N CYS A 10 9.97 -23.17 6.52
CA CYS A 10 8.53 -23.00 6.68
C CYS A 10 7.71 -23.34 5.42
N ASP A 11 8.39 -23.62 4.30
CA ASP A 11 7.77 -24.06 3.03
C ASP A 11 7.68 -25.60 2.89
N ALA A 12 8.05 -26.35 3.94
CA ALA A 12 8.03 -27.81 3.91
C ALA A 12 6.61 -28.37 4.19
N PRO A 13 6.19 -29.48 3.54
CA PRO A 13 4.95 -30.16 3.91
C PRO A 13 4.94 -30.51 5.41
N PRO A 14 3.82 -30.32 6.14
CA PRO A 14 2.44 -30.07 5.65
C PRO A 14 2.04 -28.58 5.54
N GLN A 15 2.94 -27.63 5.74
CA GLN A 15 2.67 -26.18 5.73
C GLN A 15 2.49 -25.58 4.33
N ALA A 16 2.52 -26.42 3.29
CA ALA A 16 2.54 -26.03 1.87
C ALA A 16 1.32 -25.21 1.39
N SER A 17 0.30 -24.99 2.22
CA SER A 17 -0.85 -24.13 1.86
C SER A 17 -0.59 -22.63 2.04
N GLY A 18 0.48 -22.20 2.73
CA GLY A 18 0.71 -20.80 3.09
C GLY A 18 2.16 -20.36 2.95
N ARG A 19 2.40 -19.04 3.02
CA ARG A 19 3.74 -18.43 3.01
C ARG A 19 4.11 -18.02 4.43
N TRP A 20 4.75 -18.93 5.14
CA TRP A 20 5.05 -18.80 6.56
C TRP A 20 6.49 -18.34 6.78
N ALA A 21 6.74 -17.67 7.90
CA ALA A 21 8.03 -17.16 8.31
C ALA A 21 8.16 -17.18 9.85
N GLY A 22 9.32 -16.74 10.34
CA GLY A 22 9.67 -16.77 11.75
C GLY A 22 10.33 -18.07 12.17
N VAL A 23 10.91 -18.07 13.37
CA VAL A 23 11.67 -19.20 13.91
C VAL A 23 10.81 -20.44 14.14
N ASP A 24 9.51 -20.25 14.40
CA ASP A 24 8.54 -21.32 14.65
C ASP A 24 7.50 -21.45 13.53
N CYS A 25 7.68 -20.77 12.39
CA CYS A 25 6.73 -20.73 11.28
C CYS A 25 5.30 -20.30 11.67
N ALA A 26 5.19 -19.42 12.67
CA ALA A 26 3.92 -18.90 13.18
C ALA A 26 3.53 -17.56 12.56
N ASP A 27 4.48 -16.87 11.91
CA ASP A 27 4.26 -15.58 11.27
C ASP A 27 4.06 -15.76 9.76
N CYS A 28 3.46 -14.78 9.11
CA CYS A 28 3.43 -14.74 7.65
C CYS A 28 4.73 -14.15 7.09
N ALA A 29 5.17 -14.67 5.95
CA ALA A 29 6.27 -14.08 5.20
C ALA A 29 5.93 -12.64 4.78
N HIS A 30 6.97 -11.80 4.62
CA HIS A 30 6.79 -10.39 4.26
C HIS A 30 5.88 -10.23 3.02
N GLY A 31 4.85 -9.39 3.13
CA GLY A 31 3.84 -9.18 2.08
C GLY A 31 2.72 -10.22 2.02
N TRP A 32 2.68 -11.17 2.96
CA TRP A 32 1.59 -12.14 3.13
C TRP A 32 0.87 -11.95 4.45
N VAL A 33 -0.44 -12.20 4.44
CA VAL A 33 -1.34 -12.03 5.57
C VAL A 33 -2.45 -13.08 5.55
N GLY A 34 -3.36 -13.01 6.53
CA GLY A 34 -4.47 -13.95 6.69
C GLY A 34 -4.11 -15.16 7.54
N ALA A 35 -5.13 -15.88 8.01
CA ALA A 35 -4.97 -17.01 8.93
C ALA A 35 -4.15 -18.18 8.38
N LYS A 36 -3.96 -18.23 7.06
CA LYS A 36 -3.15 -19.24 6.36
C LYS A 36 -1.97 -18.64 5.62
N CYS A 37 -1.68 -17.35 5.79
CA CYS A 37 -0.63 -16.65 5.05
C CYS A 37 -0.72 -16.86 3.52
N ASP A 38 -1.94 -16.89 2.99
CA ASP A 38 -2.28 -17.15 1.59
C ASP A 38 -2.85 -15.90 0.88
N VAL A 39 -3.00 -14.80 1.62
CA VAL A 39 -3.46 -13.51 1.10
C VAL A 39 -2.24 -12.61 0.89
N THR A 40 -2.11 -12.03 -0.31
CA THR A 40 -1.02 -11.10 -0.62
C THR A 40 -1.43 -9.67 -0.35
N CYS A 41 -0.56 -8.91 0.30
CA CYS A 41 -0.63 -7.46 0.26
C CYS A 41 -0.34 -6.95 -1.17
N PRO A 42 -0.98 -5.87 -1.61
CA PRO A 42 -0.63 -5.14 -2.82
C PRO A 42 0.86 -4.74 -2.81
N PHE A 43 1.51 -4.95 -3.96
CA PHE A 43 2.97 -4.93 -4.18
C PHE A 43 3.80 -6.04 -3.53
N GLY A 44 3.19 -6.91 -2.72
CA GLY A 44 3.58 -8.30 -2.47
C GLY A 44 5.04 -8.58 -2.01
N PRO A 45 5.40 -9.87 -1.90
CA PRO A 45 6.76 -10.29 -1.53
C PRO A 45 7.75 -9.95 -2.67
N GLY A 46 8.40 -8.80 -2.57
CA GLY A 46 9.37 -8.35 -3.58
C GLY A 46 9.50 -6.84 -3.64
N SER A 47 8.50 -6.10 -3.17
CA SER A 47 8.66 -4.69 -2.84
C SER A 47 9.08 -4.52 -1.38
N SER A 48 9.90 -3.51 -1.11
CA SER A 48 10.07 -2.96 0.25
C SER A 48 8.91 -2.04 0.65
N GLU A 49 7.94 -1.87 -0.25
CA GLU A 49 6.90 -0.85 -0.24
C GLU A 49 5.54 -1.56 -0.38
N LEU A 50 5.12 -2.23 0.70
CA LEU A 50 3.75 -2.74 0.78
C LEU A 50 2.79 -1.56 0.68
N CYS A 51 1.68 -1.73 -0.05
CA CYS A 51 0.73 -0.64 -0.27
C CYS A 51 1.39 0.63 -0.83
N GLY A 52 2.32 0.46 -1.78
CA GLY A 52 3.03 1.58 -2.41
C GLY A 52 3.97 2.35 -1.47
N GLY A 53 4.16 1.88 -0.22
CA GLY A 53 4.91 2.61 0.81
C GLY A 53 4.12 3.75 1.47
N HIS A 54 2.81 3.81 1.22
CA HIS A 54 1.93 4.91 1.62
C HIS A 54 0.68 4.41 2.34
N GLY A 55 0.82 3.32 3.08
CA GLY A 55 -0.28 2.75 3.83
C GLY A 55 0.12 1.47 4.56
N LEU A 56 -0.85 0.94 5.30
CA LEU A 56 -0.72 -0.30 6.05
C LEU A 56 -1.53 -1.40 5.41
N CYS A 57 -0.94 -2.58 5.27
CA CYS A 57 -1.65 -3.76 4.82
C CYS A 57 -2.42 -4.39 5.99
N SER A 58 -3.71 -4.63 5.78
CA SER A 58 -4.60 -5.32 6.70
C SER A 58 -4.14 -6.76 6.95
N PRO A 59 -3.98 -7.19 8.21
CA PRO A 59 -3.50 -8.53 8.53
C PRO A 59 -4.53 -9.64 8.23
N THR A 60 -5.79 -9.29 7.95
CA THR A 60 -6.87 -10.27 7.75
C THR A 60 -7.26 -10.50 6.31
N ASP A 61 -7.34 -9.44 5.50
CA ASP A 61 -7.89 -9.47 4.14
C ASP A 61 -6.93 -8.90 3.08
N GLY A 62 -5.75 -8.41 3.48
CA GLY A 62 -4.75 -7.88 2.56
C GLY A 62 -5.11 -6.54 1.93
N GLN A 63 -6.20 -5.87 2.37
CA GLN A 63 -6.49 -4.52 1.91
C GLN A 63 -5.46 -3.51 2.41
N CYS A 64 -5.20 -2.50 1.59
CA CYS A 64 -4.36 -1.37 1.99
C CYS A 64 -5.21 -0.27 2.61
N TYR A 65 -4.80 0.16 3.81
CA TYR A 65 -5.26 1.38 4.44
C TYR A 65 -4.26 2.48 4.13
N CYS A 66 -4.58 3.30 3.13
CA CYS A 66 -3.70 4.35 2.66
C CYS A 66 -3.61 5.52 3.64
N ASP A 67 -2.44 6.13 3.70
CA ASP A 67 -2.19 7.31 4.50
C ASP A 67 -3.03 8.49 3.98
N HIS A 68 -3.61 9.25 4.91
CA HIS A 68 -4.50 10.36 4.61
C HIS A 68 -4.28 11.50 5.59
N ASP A 69 -3.08 12.06 5.56
CA ASP A 69 -2.69 13.12 6.47
C ASP A 69 -1.61 14.04 5.88
N VAL A 70 -1.41 15.18 6.53
CA VAL A 70 -0.49 16.24 6.06
C VAL A 70 1.00 15.86 6.17
N VAL A 71 1.34 14.79 6.88
CA VAL A 71 2.72 14.33 7.06
C VAL A 71 3.06 13.25 6.03
N SER A 72 2.21 12.24 5.91
CA SER A 72 2.44 11.07 5.06
C SER A 72 1.90 11.23 3.64
N GLY A 73 0.92 12.12 3.44
CA GLY A 73 0.29 12.40 2.15
C GLY A 73 -1.20 12.09 2.15
N TYR A 74 -1.92 12.69 1.22
CA TYR A 74 -3.33 12.38 0.95
C TYR A 74 -3.41 11.37 -0.21
N TRP A 75 -3.17 10.10 0.09
CA TRP A 75 -3.19 9.02 -0.89
C TRP A 75 -4.62 8.52 -1.08
N ALA A 76 -4.99 8.25 -2.33
CA ALA A 76 -6.31 7.75 -2.66
C ALA A 76 -6.54 6.40 -2.00
N LEU A 77 -7.76 6.18 -1.52
CA LEU A 77 -8.23 4.92 -0.92
C LEU A 77 -8.41 3.81 -1.98
N THR A 78 -7.35 3.54 -2.73
CA THR A 78 -7.25 2.45 -3.70
C THR A 78 -6.59 1.23 -3.04
N SER A 79 -6.60 0.10 -3.75
CA SER A 79 -5.87 -1.08 -3.29
C SER A 79 -4.35 -0.92 -3.32
N SER A 80 -3.79 0.18 -3.83
CA SER A 80 -2.34 0.32 -4.04
C SER A 80 -1.71 1.51 -3.31
N CYS A 81 -2.49 2.51 -2.89
CA CYS A 81 -1.99 3.76 -2.31
C CYS A 81 -0.90 4.45 -3.16
N THR A 82 -0.95 4.24 -4.48
CA THR A 82 0.04 4.81 -5.41
C THR A 82 -0.42 6.09 -6.08
N ASP A 83 -1.68 6.47 -5.88
CA ASP A 83 -2.27 7.68 -6.46
C ASP A 83 -2.68 8.66 -5.37
N CYS A 84 -2.73 9.94 -5.72
CA CYS A 84 -3.23 10.96 -4.82
C CYS A 84 -4.76 10.95 -4.78
N GLU A 85 -5.31 11.32 -3.63
CA GLU A 85 -6.73 11.63 -3.53
C GLU A 85 -7.11 12.76 -4.49
N GLU A 86 -8.37 12.76 -4.92
CA GLU A 86 -8.88 13.77 -5.82
C GLU A 86 -8.62 15.18 -5.27
N GLY A 87 -8.09 16.05 -6.13
CA GLY A 87 -7.73 17.40 -5.74
C GLY A 87 -6.35 17.53 -5.07
N TYR A 88 -5.58 16.44 -4.95
CA TYR A 88 -4.18 16.46 -4.52
C TYR A 88 -3.21 16.09 -5.64
N TRP A 89 -1.99 16.60 -5.54
CA TRP A 89 -0.95 16.39 -6.55
C TRP A 89 0.48 16.45 -5.99
N GLY A 90 1.40 15.99 -6.83
CA GLY A 90 2.83 15.96 -6.56
C GLY A 90 3.27 14.67 -5.89
N PRO A 91 4.59 14.42 -5.78
CA PRO A 91 5.15 13.09 -5.49
C PRO A 91 4.82 12.55 -4.09
N ARG A 92 4.24 13.38 -3.22
CA ARG A 92 3.80 13.01 -1.87
C ARG A 92 2.31 13.27 -1.64
N CYS A 93 1.57 13.69 -2.66
CA CYS A 93 0.15 14.03 -2.55
C CYS A 93 -0.17 15.06 -1.45
N LEU A 94 0.76 16.01 -1.23
CA LEU A 94 0.62 17.06 -0.21
C LEU A 94 0.14 18.40 -0.78
N ASN A 95 0.23 18.58 -2.10
CA ASN A 95 -0.19 19.82 -2.72
C ASN A 95 -1.65 19.73 -3.13
N VAL A 96 -2.42 20.78 -2.83
CA VAL A 96 -3.83 20.86 -3.20
C VAL A 96 -3.97 21.56 -4.54
N CYS A 97 -4.91 21.11 -5.37
CA CYS A 97 -5.28 21.75 -6.61
C CYS A 97 -5.84 23.16 -6.36
N PRO A 98 -5.64 24.13 -7.28
CA PRO A 98 -6.26 25.45 -7.19
C PRO A 98 -7.78 25.32 -6.97
N GLY A 99 -8.36 26.11 -6.07
CA GLY A 99 -9.78 25.98 -5.70
C GLY A 99 -10.09 24.98 -4.58
N GLY A 100 -9.10 24.19 -4.14
CA GLY A 100 -9.22 23.26 -3.02
C GLY A 100 -9.54 21.82 -3.46
N ALA A 101 -9.37 20.86 -2.55
CA ALA A 101 -9.63 19.45 -2.83
C ALA A 101 -11.10 19.14 -3.11
N CYS A 102 -12.03 19.81 -2.40
CA CYS A 102 -13.47 19.65 -2.61
C CYS A 102 -14.00 20.35 -3.87
N SER A 103 -13.22 21.26 -4.46
CA SER A 103 -13.60 21.97 -5.68
C SER A 103 -12.37 22.25 -6.54
N PRO A 104 -11.73 21.19 -7.07
CA PRO A 104 -10.55 21.35 -7.91
C PRO A 104 -10.87 22.27 -9.08
N CYS A 105 -9.97 23.21 -9.36
CA CYS A 105 -10.13 24.24 -10.38
C CYS A 105 -11.40 25.08 -10.21
N SER A 106 -11.81 25.31 -8.95
CA SER A 106 -13.04 26.00 -8.58
C SER A 106 -14.30 25.37 -9.19
N GLY A 107 -14.25 24.08 -9.56
CA GLY A 107 -15.35 23.39 -10.24
C GLY A 107 -15.50 23.75 -11.73
N HIS A 108 -14.53 24.46 -12.32
CA HIS A 108 -14.57 24.95 -13.70
C HIS A 108 -13.54 24.29 -14.62
N GLY A 109 -12.86 23.23 -14.16
CA GLY A 109 -11.85 22.54 -14.95
C GLY A 109 -11.40 21.24 -14.29
N ASN A 110 -10.49 20.55 -14.98
CA ASN A 110 -9.85 19.34 -14.48
C ASN A 110 -8.44 19.68 -13.98
N CYS A 111 -8.14 19.27 -12.75
CA CYS A 111 -6.81 19.42 -12.19
C CYS A 111 -5.89 18.29 -12.66
N SER A 112 -4.66 18.65 -13.06
CA SER A 112 -3.55 17.70 -13.23
C SER A 112 -3.10 17.15 -11.87
N GLY A 113 -3.90 16.24 -11.32
CA GLY A 113 -3.70 15.55 -10.05
C GLY A 113 -2.75 14.36 -10.13
N GLY A 114 -2.57 13.68 -8.99
CA GLY A 114 -1.77 12.47 -8.88
C GLY A 114 -0.28 12.73 -8.58
N PRO A 115 0.52 11.65 -8.41
CA PRO A 115 1.90 11.76 -7.93
C PRO A 115 2.82 12.49 -8.91
N THR A 116 2.55 12.34 -10.21
CA THR A 116 3.24 13.05 -11.29
C THR A 116 2.47 14.28 -11.80
N GLY A 117 1.38 14.63 -11.10
CA GLY A 117 0.56 15.79 -11.41
C GLY A 117 1.32 17.09 -11.20
N THR A 118 0.87 18.14 -11.88
CA THR A 118 1.46 19.49 -11.77
C THR A 118 0.58 20.47 -11.01
N GLY A 119 -0.64 20.06 -10.62
CA GLY A 119 -1.63 20.97 -10.04
C GLY A 119 -2.22 21.97 -11.04
N SER A 120 -1.85 21.88 -12.31
CA SER A 120 -2.36 22.79 -13.34
C SER A 120 -3.83 22.49 -13.65
N CYS A 121 -4.63 23.54 -13.73
CA CYS A 121 -6.03 23.46 -14.12
C CYS A 121 -6.19 23.59 -15.63
N ARG A 122 -6.91 22.67 -16.24
CA ARG A 122 -7.30 22.73 -17.65
C ARG A 122 -8.81 22.86 -17.77
N CYS A 123 -9.24 23.86 -18.54
CA CYS A 123 -10.64 24.11 -18.88
C CYS A 123 -11.10 23.27 -20.08
#